data_AF-A0A5Q0GX53-F1
#
_entry.id   AF-A0A5Q0GX53-F1
#
_cell.length_a   1.000
_cell.length_b   1.000
_cell.length_c   1.000
_cell.angle_alpha   90.00
_cell.angle_beta   90.00
_cell.angle_gamma   90.00
#
_symmetry.space_group_name_H-M   'P 1'
#
loop_
_entity.id
_entity.type
_entity.pdbx_description
1 polymer ?
#
loop_
_entity_poly.entity_id
_entity_poly.type
_entity_poly.pdbx_seq_one_letter_code
_entity_poly.pdbx_strand_id
1 'polypeptide(L)'
;MPSVKRDPRLRRAVIGVDTHKHVHVAVALDDIGGRLDARSFAADQDGYRQLLDRAAGFGAKRLVFGIEGTGSYGAGLASAVRRRGLGAVEVLRTDRRDRRLRGKSDTIDAENAARAVLNNTATAVPKTNDGTVEMLRQIKVAKDVAVKARTSAMITLKAVLVTADPELREQLQPLTKTALIHRRAGLRPGTVDSVTSATKHTLRAIARRWQHLDEEIKAHEALPGELTTRLVPQPVDAFGIGADTASEMLIVAGDNIDRVRSEPARARLCGVAPIPASSDMAHRHRLNRGGHRQANAALYRAVIVRMRLHQPTITYVARRTTEGKTKPEIIRCLKHLLAREIWALLRPLRSTATNVAQAA
;
A
#
# COMPACT_ATOMS: atom_id res chain seq x y z
N MET A 1 5.98 -32.71 -34.23
CA MET A 1 6.26 -31.51 -33.43
C MET A 1 7.16 -30.59 -34.25
N PRO A 2 6.73 -29.39 -34.68
CA PRO A 2 7.59 -28.52 -35.45
C PRO A 2 8.65 -27.90 -34.52
N SER A 3 9.91 -28.10 -34.87
CA SER A 3 11.09 -27.50 -34.27
C SER A 3 10.94 -25.98 -34.21
N VAL A 4 10.93 -25.40 -33.00
CA VAL A 4 11.03 -23.96 -32.80
C VAL A 4 12.41 -23.53 -33.32
N LYS A 5 12.45 -22.96 -34.53
CA LYS A 5 13.67 -22.36 -35.08
C LYS A 5 14.09 -21.22 -34.14
N ARG A 6 15.12 -21.45 -33.32
CA ARG A 6 15.76 -20.39 -32.54
C ARG A 6 16.44 -19.44 -33.52
N ASP A 7 16.11 -18.16 -33.47
CA ASP A 7 16.85 -17.14 -34.22
C ASP A 7 18.10 -16.74 -33.43
N PRO A 8 19.32 -17.10 -33.87
CA PRO A 8 20.56 -16.79 -33.16
C PRO A 8 20.86 -15.28 -33.07
N ARG A 9 20.08 -14.42 -33.74
CA ARG A 9 20.22 -12.95 -33.72
C ARG A 9 19.39 -12.26 -32.64
N LEU A 10 18.45 -12.94 -32.00
CA LEU A 10 17.54 -12.31 -31.04
C LEU A 10 18.29 -11.91 -29.74
N ARG A 11 18.67 -10.63 -29.63
CA ARG A 11 19.43 -10.12 -28.48
C ARG A 11 18.58 -9.99 -27.22
N ARG A 12 17.33 -9.55 -27.38
CA ARG A 12 16.39 -9.28 -26.29
C ARG A 12 14.98 -9.69 -26.71
N ALA A 13 14.22 -10.24 -25.78
CA ALA A 13 12.77 -10.31 -25.90
C ALA A 13 12.11 -9.70 -24.66
N VAL A 14 11.02 -8.96 -24.89
CA VAL A 14 10.24 -8.30 -23.85
C VAL A 14 8.84 -8.90 -23.82
N ILE A 15 8.43 -9.38 -22.65
CA ILE A 15 7.13 -10.02 -22.46
C ILE A 15 6.27 -9.08 -21.62
N GLY A 16 5.28 -8.46 -22.25
CA GLY A 16 4.27 -7.68 -21.56
C GLY A 16 3.13 -8.56 -21.10
N VAL A 17 2.64 -8.36 -19.88
CA VAL A 17 1.62 -9.20 -19.27
C VAL A 17 0.52 -8.34 -18.64
N ASP A 18 -0.69 -8.49 -19.15
CA ASP A 18 -1.90 -8.00 -18.50
C ASP A 18 -2.45 -9.09 -17.56
N THR A 19 -2.73 -8.70 -16.31
CA THR A 19 -2.98 -9.65 -15.22
C THR A 19 -4.41 -9.55 -14.69
N HIS A 20 -5.13 -10.67 -14.76
CA HIS A 20 -6.47 -10.85 -14.21
C HIS A 20 -6.53 -12.00 -13.21
N LYS A 21 -7.69 -12.14 -12.55
CA LYS A 21 -7.91 -13.09 -11.44
C LYS A 21 -7.61 -14.55 -11.80
N HIS A 22 -7.96 -14.98 -13.01
CA HIS A 22 -7.87 -16.39 -13.42
C HIS A 22 -6.94 -16.62 -14.62
N VAL A 23 -6.67 -15.58 -15.39
CA VAL A 23 -5.90 -15.66 -16.63
C VAL A 23 -4.94 -14.47 -16.70
N HIS A 24 -3.75 -14.70 -17.23
CA HIS A 24 -2.80 -13.67 -17.62
C HIS A 24 -2.63 -13.71 -19.14
N VAL A 25 -2.72 -12.56 -19.78
CA VAL A 25 -2.49 -12.44 -21.22
C VAL A 25 -1.08 -11.90 -21.42
N ALA A 26 -0.26 -12.60 -22.18
CA ALA A 26 1.12 -12.24 -22.43
C ALA A 26 1.36 -12.02 -23.92
N VAL A 27 2.08 -10.93 -24.24
CA VAL A 27 2.56 -10.61 -25.58
C VAL A 27 4.08 -10.48 -25.53
N ALA A 28 4.76 -11.23 -26.39
CA ALA A 28 6.21 -11.20 -26.52
C ALA A 28 6.61 -10.36 -27.74
N LEU A 29 7.54 -9.44 -27.53
CA LEU A 29 8.15 -8.60 -28.58
C LEU A 29 9.65 -8.90 -28.68
N ASP A 30 10.20 -8.78 -29.89
CA ASP A 30 11.64 -8.76 -30.13
C ASP A 30 12.27 -7.40 -29.75
N ASP A 31 13.54 -7.21 -30.08
CA ASP A 31 14.31 -6.00 -29.75
C ASP A 31 13.95 -4.76 -30.59
N ILE A 32 13.25 -4.93 -31.72
CA ILE A 32 12.75 -3.84 -32.56
C ILE A 32 11.23 -3.63 -32.43
N GLY A 33 10.54 -4.44 -31.63
CA GLY A 33 9.11 -4.34 -31.34
C GLY A 33 8.22 -5.16 -32.27
N GLY A 34 8.79 -6.08 -33.04
CA GLY A 34 8.08 -7.12 -33.77
C GLY A 34 7.48 -8.16 -32.83
N ARG A 35 6.26 -8.60 -33.12
CA ARG A 35 5.52 -9.53 -32.24
C ARG A 35 5.96 -10.98 -32.47
N LEU A 36 6.51 -11.60 -31.43
CA LEU A 36 6.96 -12.99 -31.42
C LEU A 36 5.83 -13.98 -31.07
N ASP A 37 4.96 -13.61 -30.13
CA ASP A 37 3.86 -14.46 -29.67
C ASP A 37 2.79 -13.65 -28.91
N ALA A 38 1.59 -14.20 -28.82
CA ALA A 38 0.50 -13.68 -27.99
C ALA A 38 -0.36 -14.84 -27.46
N ARG A 39 -0.38 -15.05 -26.14
CA ARG A 39 -1.06 -16.20 -25.51
C ARG A 39 -1.63 -15.88 -24.14
N SER A 40 -2.61 -16.68 -23.73
CA SER A 40 -3.19 -16.67 -22.40
C SER A 40 -2.66 -17.83 -21.57
N PHE A 41 -2.44 -17.58 -20.29
CA PHE A 41 -1.96 -18.56 -19.31
C PHE A 41 -2.84 -18.51 -18.06
N ALA A 42 -3.04 -19.65 -17.39
CA ALA A 42 -3.74 -19.66 -16.11
C ALA A 42 -2.99 -18.82 -15.06
N ALA A 43 -3.73 -18.15 -14.17
CA ALA A 43 -3.17 -17.34 -13.07
C ALA A 43 -2.81 -18.22 -11.87
N ASP A 44 -2.02 -19.27 -12.10
CA ASP A 44 -1.55 -20.23 -11.10
C ASP A 44 -0.10 -20.65 -11.35
N GLN A 45 0.44 -21.50 -10.48
CA GLN A 45 1.83 -21.94 -10.55
C GLN A 45 2.18 -22.65 -11.88
N ASP A 46 1.24 -23.42 -12.44
CA ASP A 46 1.49 -24.14 -13.68
C ASP A 46 1.46 -23.19 -14.88
N GLY A 47 0.48 -22.29 -14.93
CA GLY A 47 0.42 -21.24 -15.94
C GLY A 47 1.65 -20.32 -15.93
N TYR A 48 2.18 -19.98 -14.74
CA TYR A 48 3.44 -19.24 -14.63
C TYR A 48 4.62 -20.02 -15.21
N ARG A 49 4.72 -21.32 -14.91
CA ARG A 49 5.77 -22.20 -15.44
C ARG A 49 5.69 -22.29 -16.97
N GLN A 50 4.50 -22.53 -17.52
CA GLN A 50 4.27 -22.60 -18.96
C GLN A 50 4.67 -21.29 -19.67
N LEU A 51 4.32 -20.15 -19.09
CA LEU A 51 4.67 -18.82 -19.62
C LEU A 51 6.20 -18.61 -19.63
N LEU A 52 6.88 -18.98 -18.54
CA LEU A 52 8.33 -18.87 -18.41
C LEU A 52 9.07 -19.81 -19.37
N ASP A 53 8.63 -21.06 -19.49
CA ASP A 53 9.19 -22.05 -20.40
C ASP A 53 9.00 -21.61 -21.86
N ARG A 54 7.81 -21.05 -22.17
CA ARG A 54 7.54 -20.48 -23.49
C ARG A 54 8.47 -19.31 -23.82
N ALA A 55 8.68 -18.40 -22.86
CA ALA A 55 9.58 -17.25 -23.02
C ALA A 55 11.04 -17.69 -23.23
N ALA A 56 11.50 -18.70 -22.49
CA ALA A 56 12.83 -19.30 -22.68
C ALA A 56 12.99 -19.91 -24.08
N GLY A 57 11.90 -20.45 -24.64
CA GLY A 57 11.86 -21.02 -26.00
C GLY A 57 12.16 -20.04 -27.13
N PHE A 58 12.08 -18.72 -26.91
CA PHE A 58 12.43 -17.72 -27.93
C PHE A 58 13.92 -17.66 -28.25
N GLY A 59 14.79 -18.19 -27.36
CA GLY A 59 16.24 -18.17 -27.57
C GLY A 59 16.89 -16.79 -27.44
N ALA A 60 16.19 -15.80 -26.86
CA ALA A 60 16.74 -14.48 -26.63
C ALA A 60 17.84 -14.50 -25.56
N LYS A 61 18.94 -13.75 -25.78
CA LYS A 61 20.01 -13.64 -24.77
C LYS A 61 19.56 -12.95 -23.48
N ARG A 62 18.57 -12.05 -23.57
CA ARG A 62 17.99 -11.33 -22.44
C ARG A 62 16.47 -11.35 -22.48
N LEU A 63 15.86 -11.76 -21.38
CA LEU A 63 14.40 -11.75 -21.18
C LEU A 63 14.03 -10.72 -20.12
N VAL A 64 13.02 -9.89 -20.41
CA VAL A 64 12.46 -8.92 -19.46
C VAL A 64 10.95 -8.96 -19.51
N PHE A 65 10.31 -9.02 -18.34
CA PHE A 65 8.86 -9.02 -18.20
C PHE A 65 8.36 -7.64 -17.79
N GLY A 66 7.40 -7.08 -18.54
CA GLY A 66 6.60 -5.94 -18.14
C GLY A 66 5.27 -6.43 -17.58
N ILE A 67 5.08 -6.37 -16.27
CA ILE A 67 3.92 -6.99 -15.61
C ILE A 67 3.04 -5.89 -15.04
N GLU A 68 1.76 -5.88 -15.42
CA GLU A 68 0.77 -5.04 -14.75
C GLU A 68 0.40 -5.60 -13.37
N GLY A 69 0.13 -4.72 -12.41
CA GLY A 69 -0.48 -5.11 -11.15
C GLY A 69 0.39 -6.03 -10.27
N THR A 70 1.69 -5.75 -10.19
CA THR A 70 2.65 -6.58 -9.42
C THR A 70 2.39 -6.63 -7.92
N GLY A 71 1.56 -5.72 -7.39
CA GLY A 71 1.02 -5.76 -6.03
C GLY A 71 -0.39 -6.35 -5.89
N SER A 72 -0.96 -6.91 -6.97
CA SER A 72 -2.29 -7.53 -7.00
C SER A 72 -2.28 -8.84 -7.80
N TYR A 73 -3.02 -8.95 -8.91
CA TYR A 73 -3.12 -10.18 -9.71
C TYR A 73 -1.78 -10.61 -10.32
N GLY A 74 -0.87 -9.67 -10.60
CA GLY A 74 0.47 -9.98 -11.11
C GLY A 74 1.50 -10.38 -10.05
N ALA A 75 1.14 -10.39 -8.76
CA ALA A 75 2.10 -10.65 -7.68
C ALA A 75 2.74 -12.05 -7.77
N GLY A 76 1.92 -13.08 -8.06
CA GLY A 76 2.39 -14.45 -8.21
C GLY A 76 3.39 -14.60 -9.37
N LEU A 77 3.04 -14.06 -10.55
CA LEU A 77 3.90 -14.09 -11.72
C LEU A 77 5.20 -13.29 -11.51
N ALA A 78 5.11 -12.08 -10.96
CA ALA A 78 6.30 -11.26 -10.68
C ALA A 78 7.28 -11.98 -9.75
N SER A 79 6.77 -12.70 -8.76
CA SER A 79 7.57 -13.53 -7.87
C SER A 79 8.19 -14.74 -8.61
N ALA A 80 7.43 -15.42 -9.48
CA ALA A 80 7.94 -16.53 -10.28
C ALA A 80 9.05 -16.10 -11.26
N VAL A 81 8.88 -14.96 -11.95
CA VAL A 81 9.88 -14.35 -12.84
C VAL A 81 11.16 -14.03 -12.05
N ARG A 82 11.04 -13.34 -10.91
CA ARG A 82 12.18 -12.99 -10.06
C ARG A 82 12.96 -14.22 -9.60
N ARG A 83 12.27 -15.26 -9.11
CA ARG A 83 12.92 -16.49 -8.60
C ARG A 83 13.71 -17.25 -9.67
N ARG A 84 13.42 -17.04 -10.95
CA ARG A 84 14.21 -17.56 -12.08
C ARG A 84 15.40 -16.66 -12.47
N GLY A 85 15.67 -15.58 -11.73
CA GLY A 85 16.72 -14.62 -12.05
C GLY A 85 16.40 -13.74 -13.27
N LEU A 86 15.13 -13.70 -13.70
CA LEU A 86 14.72 -12.92 -14.87
C LEU A 86 14.32 -11.50 -14.47
N GLY A 87 14.51 -10.54 -15.40
CA GLY A 87 14.16 -9.15 -15.16
C GLY A 87 12.65 -8.95 -15.13
N ALA A 88 12.13 -8.27 -14.11
CA ALA A 88 10.74 -7.86 -14.00
C ALA A 88 10.63 -6.34 -13.83
N VAL A 89 9.71 -5.73 -14.57
CA VAL A 89 9.39 -4.31 -14.53
C VAL A 89 7.90 -4.18 -14.23
N GLU A 90 7.56 -3.38 -13.24
CA GLU A 90 6.17 -3.02 -12.95
C GLU A 90 5.71 -2.02 -14.01
N VAL A 91 4.67 -2.39 -14.74
CA VAL A 91 4.01 -1.51 -15.69
C VAL A 91 2.77 -0.95 -15.02
N LEU A 92 2.72 0.38 -14.90
CA LEU A 92 1.52 1.08 -14.49
C LEU A 92 0.58 1.17 -15.69
N ARG A 93 -0.71 0.92 -15.43
CA ARG A 93 -1.77 1.06 -16.44
C ARG A 93 -1.67 2.39 -17.17
N THR A 94 -1.76 2.32 -18.49
CA THR A 94 -1.75 3.45 -19.41
C THR A 94 -2.87 4.47 -19.12
N ASP A 95 -2.68 5.71 -19.58
CA ASP A 95 -3.62 6.80 -19.37
C ASP A 95 -5.02 6.42 -19.90
N ARG A 96 -6.06 6.79 -19.15
CA ARG A 96 -7.46 6.53 -19.50
C ARG A 96 -7.84 7.14 -20.86
N ARG A 97 -7.14 8.19 -21.30
CA ARG A 97 -7.34 8.84 -22.60
C ARG A 97 -6.94 7.93 -23.76
N ASP A 98 -5.77 7.31 -23.70
CA ASP A 98 -5.28 6.40 -24.75
C ASP A 98 -6.17 5.16 -24.90
N ARG A 99 -6.68 4.66 -23.78
CA ARG A 99 -7.61 3.51 -23.74
C ARG A 99 -8.96 3.79 -24.41
N ARG A 100 -9.43 5.05 -24.41
CA ARG A 100 -10.68 5.44 -25.08
C ARG A 100 -10.54 5.50 -26.60
N LEU A 101 -9.33 5.79 -27.11
CA LEU A 101 -9.07 5.93 -28.54
C LEU A 101 -8.81 4.59 -29.23
N ARG A 102 -8.21 3.62 -28.53
CA ARG A 102 -7.75 2.34 -29.12
C ARG A 102 -8.67 1.14 -28.88
N GLY A 103 -9.72 1.30 -28.07
CA GLY A 103 -10.54 0.18 -27.59
C GLY A 103 -9.89 -0.59 -26.44
N LYS A 104 -10.62 -1.57 -25.88
CA LYS A 104 -10.17 -2.39 -24.74
C LYS A 104 -10.05 -3.85 -25.17
N SER A 105 -8.82 -4.37 -25.13
CA SER A 105 -8.54 -5.80 -25.27
C SER A 105 -7.33 -6.14 -24.41
N ASP A 106 -7.39 -7.25 -23.69
CA ASP A 106 -6.32 -7.70 -22.78
C ASP A 106 -5.00 -7.96 -23.56
N THR A 107 -5.09 -8.33 -24.85
CA THR A 107 -3.90 -8.49 -25.71
C THR A 107 -3.26 -7.14 -26.03
N ILE A 108 -4.08 -6.09 -26.26
CA ILE A 108 -3.57 -4.73 -26.49
C ILE A 108 -2.90 -4.19 -25.23
N ASP A 109 -3.48 -4.43 -24.07
CA ASP A 109 -2.92 -4.01 -22.78
C ASP A 109 -1.58 -4.73 -22.50
N ALA A 110 -1.52 -6.04 -22.74
CA ALA A 110 -0.28 -6.81 -22.64
C ALA A 110 0.80 -6.32 -23.64
N GLU A 111 0.43 -6.03 -24.89
CA GLU A 111 1.38 -5.49 -25.87
C GLU A 111 1.88 -4.09 -25.47
N ASN A 112 0.99 -3.22 -24.99
CA ASN A 112 1.38 -1.89 -24.49
C ASN A 112 2.34 -2.00 -23.31
N ALA A 113 2.15 -2.98 -22.42
CA ALA A 113 3.08 -3.24 -21.33
C ALA A 113 4.47 -3.66 -21.84
N ALA A 114 4.51 -4.53 -22.86
CA ALA A 114 5.76 -4.92 -23.50
C ALA A 114 6.46 -3.70 -24.14
N ARG A 115 5.70 -2.87 -24.88
CA ARG A 115 6.22 -1.66 -25.53
C ARG A 115 6.73 -0.63 -24.52
N ALA A 116 6.07 -0.48 -23.38
CA ALA A 116 6.51 0.46 -22.34
C ALA A 116 7.89 0.07 -21.76
N VAL A 117 8.13 -1.24 -21.59
CA VAL A 117 9.42 -1.77 -21.15
C VAL A 117 10.47 -1.73 -22.26
N LEU A 118 10.07 -1.96 -23.51
CA LEU A 118 10.96 -1.87 -24.66
C LEU A 118 11.49 -0.43 -24.84
N ASN A 119 10.58 0.55 -24.75
CA ASN A 119 10.84 1.98 -24.92
C ASN A 119 11.42 2.67 -23.67
N ASN A 120 11.70 1.92 -22.59
CA ASN A 120 12.16 2.45 -21.30
C ASN A 120 11.25 3.53 -20.68
N THR A 121 9.97 3.56 -21.03
CA THR A 121 8.99 4.44 -20.37
C THR A 121 8.51 3.85 -19.05
N ALA A 122 8.50 2.51 -18.94
CA ALA A 122 8.35 1.78 -17.68
C ALA A 122 9.72 1.29 -17.19
N THR A 123 10.11 1.69 -15.98
CA THR A 123 11.41 1.34 -15.36
C THR A 123 11.29 0.94 -13.88
N ALA A 124 10.06 0.87 -13.36
CA ALA A 124 9.83 0.60 -11.95
C ALA A 124 10.16 -0.87 -11.63
N VAL A 125 10.98 -1.08 -10.60
CA VAL A 125 11.25 -2.43 -10.09
C VAL A 125 10.10 -2.83 -9.14
N PRO A 126 9.44 -3.98 -9.37
CA PRO A 126 8.42 -4.50 -8.47
C PRO A 126 8.95 -4.71 -7.05
N LYS A 127 8.08 -4.66 -6.05
CA LYS A 127 8.44 -5.11 -4.71
C LYS A 127 8.68 -6.63 -4.74
N THR A 128 9.64 -7.13 -3.97
CA THR A 128 9.85 -8.59 -3.92
C THR A 128 8.73 -9.32 -3.17
N ASN A 129 8.15 -8.69 -2.15
CA ASN A 129 7.02 -9.18 -1.35
C ASN A 129 7.25 -10.61 -0.82
N ASP A 130 8.42 -10.88 -0.25
CA ASP A 130 8.82 -12.22 0.21
C ASP A 130 9.62 -12.21 1.52
N GLY A 131 9.76 -11.03 2.15
CA GLY A 131 10.47 -10.88 3.42
C GLY A 131 9.60 -10.34 4.55
N THR A 132 10.27 -9.84 5.58
CA THR A 132 9.64 -9.28 6.79
C THR A 132 8.66 -8.15 6.48
N VAL A 133 8.91 -7.34 5.44
CA VAL A 133 8.01 -6.24 5.06
C VAL A 133 6.69 -6.79 4.50
N GLU A 134 6.73 -7.88 3.74
CA GLU A 134 5.50 -8.56 3.31
C GLU A 134 4.75 -9.19 4.49
N MET A 135 5.45 -9.78 5.46
CA MET A 135 4.81 -10.28 6.70
C MET A 135 4.07 -9.15 7.42
N LEU A 136 4.71 -7.98 7.58
CA LEU A 136 4.09 -6.77 8.14
C LEU A 136 2.84 -6.36 7.35
N ARG A 137 2.92 -6.39 6.01
CA ARG A 137 1.79 -6.04 5.14
C ARG A 137 0.61 -6.98 5.37
N GLN A 138 0.84 -8.29 5.46
CA GLN A 138 -0.20 -9.29 5.66
C GLN A 138 -0.89 -9.14 7.02
N ILE A 139 -0.13 -8.97 8.10
CA ILE A 139 -0.69 -8.72 9.44
C ILE A 139 -1.51 -7.42 9.44
N LYS A 140 -1.01 -6.38 8.79
CA LYS A 140 -1.71 -5.09 8.71
C LYS A 140 -3.04 -5.18 7.95
N VAL A 141 -3.19 -6.09 6.98
CA VAL A 141 -4.48 -6.32 6.31
C VAL A 141 -5.55 -6.72 7.32
N ALA A 142 -5.26 -7.71 8.18
CA ALA A 142 -6.20 -8.15 9.21
C ALA A 142 -6.51 -7.01 10.20
N LYS A 143 -5.47 -6.33 10.70
CA LYS A 143 -5.62 -5.18 11.59
C LYS A 143 -6.50 -4.07 11.00
N ASP A 144 -6.25 -3.66 9.76
CA ASP A 144 -6.98 -2.57 9.11
C ASP A 144 -8.45 -2.91 8.90
N VAL A 145 -8.77 -4.18 8.61
CA VAL A 145 -10.15 -4.67 8.52
C VAL A 145 -10.82 -4.60 9.90
N ALA A 146 -10.16 -5.10 10.94
CA ALA A 146 -10.68 -5.06 12.30
C ALA A 146 -10.90 -3.63 12.80
N VAL A 147 -9.97 -2.70 12.53
CA VAL A 147 -10.09 -1.26 12.86
C VAL A 147 -11.31 -0.64 12.20
N LYS A 148 -11.54 -0.92 10.91
CA LYS A 148 -12.72 -0.43 10.18
C LYS A 148 -14.01 -1.01 10.76
N ALA A 149 -14.05 -2.32 11.00
CA ALA A 149 -15.20 -2.99 11.60
C ALA A 149 -15.51 -2.44 13.00
N ARG A 150 -14.50 -2.23 13.85
CA ARG A 150 -14.65 -1.66 15.20
C ARG A 150 -15.19 -0.23 15.13
N THR A 151 -14.72 0.55 14.16
CA THR A 151 -15.21 1.92 13.92
C THR A 151 -16.68 1.91 13.47
N SER A 152 -17.03 1.03 12.53
CA SER A 152 -18.42 0.84 12.08
C SER A 152 -19.32 0.42 13.24
N ALA A 153 -18.91 -0.56 14.06
CA ALA A 153 -19.65 -0.98 15.24
C ALA A 153 -19.90 0.18 16.21
N MET A 154 -18.90 1.05 16.44
CA MET A 154 -19.07 2.24 17.28
C MET A 154 -20.05 3.25 16.68
N ILE A 155 -20.01 3.49 15.36
CA ILE A 155 -20.94 4.40 14.68
C ILE A 155 -22.36 3.84 14.78
N THR A 156 -22.56 2.56 14.49
CA THR A 156 -23.87 1.90 14.58
C THR A 156 -24.42 1.92 16.01
N LEU A 157 -23.57 1.67 17.00
CA LEU A 157 -23.93 1.78 18.42
C LEU A 157 -24.42 3.18 18.82
N LYS A 158 -23.81 4.23 18.26
CA LYS A 158 -24.28 5.60 18.48
C LYS A 158 -25.60 5.86 17.76
N ALA A 159 -25.75 5.38 16.54
CA ALA A 159 -26.99 5.54 15.76
C ALA A 159 -28.19 4.87 16.44
N VAL A 160 -28.04 3.61 16.89
CA VAL A 160 -29.11 2.90 17.61
C VAL A 160 -29.51 3.59 18.91
N LEU A 161 -28.55 4.22 19.61
CA LEU A 161 -28.88 4.98 20.83
C LEU A 161 -29.74 6.22 20.56
N VAL A 162 -29.57 6.86 19.40
CA VAL A 162 -30.33 8.08 19.07
C VAL A 162 -31.84 7.79 19.01
N THR A 163 -32.22 6.60 18.56
CA THR A 163 -33.62 6.17 18.43
C THR A 163 -34.09 5.26 19.57
N ALA A 164 -33.28 5.11 20.62
CA ALA A 164 -33.66 4.33 21.80
C ALA A 164 -34.72 5.07 22.62
N ASP A 165 -35.48 4.31 23.41
CA ASP A 165 -36.40 4.85 24.42
C ASP A 165 -35.71 5.92 25.31
N PRO A 166 -36.37 7.03 25.65
CA PRO A 166 -35.77 8.14 26.40
C PRO A 166 -35.08 7.71 27.69
N GLU A 167 -35.67 6.80 28.47
CA GLU A 167 -35.12 6.35 29.74
C GLU A 167 -33.78 5.62 29.52
N LEU A 168 -33.74 4.72 28.52
CA LEU A 168 -32.52 4.00 28.15
C LEU A 168 -31.46 4.95 27.57
N ARG A 169 -31.88 5.98 26.83
CA ARG A 169 -30.97 6.96 26.24
C ARG A 169 -30.32 7.83 27.31
N GLU A 170 -31.10 8.37 28.24
CA GLU A 170 -30.63 9.22 29.33
C GLU A 170 -29.63 8.49 30.24
N GLN A 171 -29.84 7.21 30.52
CA GLN A 171 -28.91 6.39 31.29
C GLN A 171 -27.55 6.18 30.59
N LEU A 172 -27.52 6.18 29.26
CA LEU A 172 -26.33 5.80 28.48
C LEU A 172 -25.59 7.00 27.90
N GLN A 173 -26.27 8.09 27.55
CA GLN A 173 -25.69 9.27 26.93
C GLN A 173 -24.53 9.94 27.70
N PRO A 174 -24.54 10.06 29.05
CA PRO A 174 -23.48 10.74 29.77
C PRO A 174 -22.19 9.90 29.90
N LEU A 175 -22.22 8.61 29.53
CA LEU A 175 -21.07 7.73 29.72
C LEU A 175 -19.95 8.01 28.71
N THR A 176 -18.70 7.90 29.18
CA THR A 176 -17.51 7.92 28.31
C THR A 176 -17.55 6.76 27.32
N LYS A 177 -16.83 6.87 26.20
CA LYS A 177 -16.82 5.82 25.15
C LYS A 177 -16.57 4.41 25.72
N THR A 178 -15.60 4.27 26.62
CA THR A 178 -15.23 2.99 27.23
C THR A 178 -16.32 2.50 28.19
N ALA A 179 -16.79 3.36 29.10
CA ALA A 179 -17.88 3.03 30.02
C ALA A 179 -19.17 2.63 29.28
N LEU A 180 -19.47 3.33 28.17
CA LEU A 180 -20.61 3.09 27.30
C LEU A 180 -20.57 1.70 26.67
N ILE A 181 -19.40 1.25 26.19
CA ILE A 181 -19.24 -0.09 25.62
C ILE A 181 -19.45 -1.16 26.68
N HIS A 182 -18.79 -1.04 27.84
CA HIS A 182 -18.93 -2.02 28.92
C HIS A 182 -20.37 -2.11 29.42
N ARG A 183 -21.03 -0.97 29.65
CA ARG A 183 -22.43 -0.90 30.07
C ARG A 183 -23.35 -1.58 29.06
N ARG A 184 -23.15 -1.34 27.76
CA ARG A 184 -23.95 -1.94 26.68
C ARG A 184 -23.70 -3.44 26.52
N ALA A 185 -22.44 -3.89 26.59
CA ALA A 185 -22.08 -5.30 26.51
C ALA A 185 -22.66 -6.13 27.67
N GLY A 186 -22.91 -5.47 28.81
CA GLY A 186 -23.54 -6.04 30.01
C GLY A 186 -25.07 -5.93 30.07
N LEU A 187 -25.74 -5.34 29.06
CA LEU A 187 -27.21 -5.26 29.05
C LEU A 187 -27.83 -6.65 29.10
N ARG A 188 -28.93 -6.76 29.86
CA ARG A 188 -29.73 -7.99 30.01
C ARG A 188 -31.09 -7.75 29.37
N PRO A 189 -31.28 -8.08 28.08
CA PRO A 189 -32.53 -7.83 27.39
C PRO A 189 -33.69 -8.72 27.85
N GLY A 190 -33.42 -9.87 28.49
CA GLY A 190 -34.46 -10.87 28.77
C GLY A 190 -35.00 -11.48 27.46
N THR A 191 -36.27 -11.87 27.47
CA THR A 191 -37.03 -12.23 26.26
C THR A 191 -37.22 -11.00 25.38
N VAL A 192 -37.09 -11.15 24.06
CA VAL A 192 -37.25 -10.04 23.11
C VAL A 192 -38.72 -9.94 22.67
N ASP A 193 -39.49 -9.18 23.44
CA ASP A 193 -40.94 -8.98 23.34
C ASP A 193 -41.37 -7.51 23.21
N SER A 194 -40.42 -6.57 23.25
CA SER A 194 -40.67 -5.13 23.18
C SER A 194 -39.56 -4.41 22.42
N VAL A 195 -39.82 -3.18 21.98
CA VAL A 195 -38.81 -2.32 21.35
C VAL A 195 -37.61 -2.08 22.28
N THR A 196 -37.85 -1.94 23.58
CA THR A 196 -36.80 -1.77 24.59
C THR A 196 -35.95 -3.03 24.75
N SER A 197 -36.55 -4.22 24.84
CA SER A 197 -35.77 -5.47 24.92
C SER A 197 -35.02 -5.76 23.62
N ALA A 198 -35.61 -5.46 22.45
CA ALA A 198 -34.93 -5.53 21.15
C ALA A 198 -33.75 -4.54 21.01
N THR A 199 -33.92 -3.31 21.50
CA THR A 199 -32.86 -2.28 21.52
C THR A 199 -31.71 -2.70 22.44
N LYS A 200 -32.03 -3.21 23.64
CA LYS A 200 -31.03 -3.75 24.57
C LYS A 200 -30.27 -4.93 23.96
N HIS A 201 -30.97 -5.85 23.29
CA HIS A 201 -30.36 -6.98 22.58
C HIS A 201 -29.38 -6.50 21.50
N THR A 202 -29.81 -5.57 20.65
CA THR A 202 -29.01 -5.01 19.57
C THR A 202 -27.77 -4.29 20.08
N LEU A 203 -27.92 -3.40 21.07
CA LEU A 203 -26.80 -2.68 21.69
C LEU A 203 -25.78 -3.64 22.31
N ARG A 204 -26.25 -4.70 22.99
CA ARG A 204 -25.38 -5.73 23.57
C ARG A 204 -24.59 -6.48 22.51
N ALA A 205 -25.24 -6.94 21.45
CA ALA A 205 -24.60 -7.69 20.38
C ALA A 205 -23.48 -6.88 19.69
N ILE A 206 -23.75 -5.62 19.35
CA ILE A 206 -22.76 -4.76 18.69
C ILE A 206 -21.63 -4.37 19.66
N ALA A 207 -21.94 -4.12 20.94
CA ALA A 207 -20.92 -3.80 21.95
C ALA A 207 -19.95 -4.97 22.19
N ARG A 208 -20.45 -6.20 22.24
CA ARG A 208 -19.60 -7.41 22.33
C ARG A 208 -18.73 -7.59 21.09
N ARG A 209 -19.28 -7.36 19.90
CA ARG A 209 -18.50 -7.38 18.66
C ARG A 209 -17.40 -6.31 18.68
N TRP A 210 -17.70 -5.12 19.20
CA TRP A 210 -16.70 -4.07 19.37
C TRP A 210 -15.56 -4.52 20.30
N GLN A 211 -15.88 -5.17 21.43
CA GLN A 211 -14.87 -5.67 22.39
C GLN A 211 -13.97 -6.71 21.76
N HIS A 212 -14.56 -7.69 21.07
CA HIS A 212 -13.80 -8.72 20.36
C HIS A 212 -12.85 -8.13 19.32
N LEU A 213 -13.33 -7.16 18.51
CA LEU A 213 -12.49 -6.47 17.54
C LEU A 213 -11.39 -5.62 18.21
N ASP A 214 -11.63 -5.07 19.39
CA ASP A 214 -10.63 -4.32 20.15
C ASP A 214 -9.49 -5.22 20.66
N GLU A 215 -9.83 -6.41 21.15
CA GLU A 215 -8.87 -7.45 21.54
C GLU A 215 -8.08 -7.96 20.33
N GLU A 216 -8.76 -8.24 19.21
CA GLU A 216 -8.11 -8.65 17.95
C GLU A 216 -7.10 -7.59 17.48
N ILE A 217 -7.47 -6.30 17.51
CA ILE A 217 -6.56 -5.22 17.12
C ILE A 217 -5.33 -5.15 18.03
N LYS A 218 -5.51 -5.32 19.35
CA LYS A 218 -4.38 -5.34 20.31
C LYS A 218 -3.45 -6.51 20.04
N ALA A 219 -3.98 -7.70 19.75
CA ALA A 219 -3.19 -8.86 19.38
C ALA A 219 -2.38 -8.61 18.10
N HIS A 220 -3.01 -8.02 17.07
CA HIS A 220 -2.33 -7.63 15.83
C HIS A 220 -1.34 -6.46 15.99
N GLU A 221 -1.36 -5.74 17.11
CA GLU A 221 -0.41 -4.63 17.36
C GLU A 221 0.93 -5.10 17.93
N ALA A 222 0.97 -6.25 18.60
CA ALA A 222 2.20 -6.81 19.15
C ALA A 222 3.18 -7.23 18.04
N LEU A 223 2.70 -7.99 17.04
CA LEU A 223 3.55 -8.55 15.98
C LEU A 223 4.27 -7.49 15.12
N PRO A 224 3.63 -6.41 14.65
CA PRO A 224 4.32 -5.36 13.91
C PRO A 224 5.37 -4.63 14.73
N GLY A 225 5.17 -4.50 16.04
CA GLY A 225 6.16 -3.94 16.95
C GLY A 225 7.44 -4.78 16.96
N GLU A 226 7.32 -6.07 17.23
CA GLU A 226 8.44 -7.01 17.24
C GLU A 226 9.17 -7.07 15.90
N LEU A 227 8.43 -7.24 14.80
CA LEU A 227 9.00 -7.37 13.45
C LEU A 227 9.70 -6.08 13.00
N THR A 228 9.14 -4.91 13.32
CA THR A 228 9.77 -3.64 12.95
C THR A 228 11.02 -3.38 13.78
N THR A 229 10.98 -3.61 15.10
CA THR A 229 12.15 -3.45 15.97
C THR A 229 13.29 -4.39 15.58
N ARG A 230 12.97 -5.64 15.21
CA ARG A 230 13.98 -6.61 14.74
C ARG A 230 14.60 -6.21 13.40
N LEU A 231 13.80 -5.67 12.48
CA LEU A 231 14.27 -5.29 11.14
C LEU A 231 15.04 -3.97 11.16
N VAL A 232 14.49 -2.96 11.82
CA VAL A 232 15.03 -1.59 11.85
C VAL A 232 14.46 -0.82 13.06
N PRO A 233 15.16 -0.75 14.20
CA PRO A 233 14.62 -0.12 15.41
C PRO A 233 14.54 1.42 15.30
N GLN A 234 15.42 2.06 14.54
CA GLN A 234 15.62 3.52 14.55
C GLN A 234 14.34 4.34 14.25
N PRO A 235 13.45 3.96 13.31
CA PRO A 235 12.18 4.62 13.11
C PRO A 235 11.25 4.60 14.32
N VAL A 236 11.25 3.52 15.12
CA VAL A 236 10.35 3.38 16.29
C VAL A 236 10.84 4.23 17.46
N ASP A 237 12.15 4.43 17.57
CA ASP A 237 12.76 5.29 18.60
C ASP A 237 12.50 6.79 18.35
N ALA A 238 12.18 7.16 17.11
CA ALA A 238 11.92 8.54 16.74
C ALA A 238 10.57 9.04 17.27
N PHE A 239 10.56 10.25 17.84
CA PHE A 239 9.41 10.80 18.54
C PHE A 239 8.12 10.72 17.72
N GLY A 240 7.03 10.21 18.28
CA GLY A 240 5.73 10.17 17.60
C GLY A 240 5.63 9.21 16.42
N ILE A 241 6.66 8.38 16.18
CA ILE A 241 6.62 7.28 15.21
C ILE A 241 6.43 5.96 15.97
N GLY A 242 5.18 5.51 16.07
CA GLY A 242 4.89 4.17 16.61
C GLY A 242 5.14 3.06 15.58
N ALA A 243 5.12 1.80 16.05
CA ALA A 243 5.27 0.61 15.21
C ALA A 243 4.33 0.57 13.99
N ASP A 244 3.09 1.05 14.13
CA ASP A 244 2.13 1.11 13.01
C ASP A 244 2.58 2.05 11.89
N THR A 245 3.11 3.22 12.26
CA THR A 245 3.65 4.21 11.31
C THR A 245 4.92 3.66 10.68
N ALA A 246 5.83 3.09 11.48
CA ALA A 246 7.06 2.50 10.98
C ALA A 246 6.78 1.35 9.99
N SER A 247 5.85 0.45 10.33
CA SER A 247 5.39 -0.65 9.46
C SER A 247 4.84 -0.12 8.14
N GLU A 248 3.99 0.91 8.18
CA GLU A 248 3.43 1.51 6.97
C GLU A 248 4.52 2.11 6.07
N MET A 249 5.53 2.74 6.67
CA MET A 249 6.68 3.26 5.93
C MET A 249 7.49 2.12 5.28
N LEU A 250 7.73 1.03 5.99
CA LEU A 250 8.40 -0.15 5.44
C LEU A 250 7.60 -0.75 4.28
N ILE A 251 6.29 -0.92 4.44
CA ILE A 251 5.39 -1.45 3.39
C ILE A 251 5.45 -0.62 2.10
N VAL A 252 5.53 0.71 2.19
CA VAL A 252 5.71 1.56 1.01
C VAL A 252 7.07 1.35 0.35
N ALA A 253 8.12 1.14 1.15
CA ALA A 253 9.47 0.86 0.66
C ALA A 253 9.50 -0.49 -0.06
N GLY A 254 8.94 -1.53 0.54
CA GLY A 254 9.10 -2.92 0.13
C GLY A 254 10.35 -3.55 0.76
N ASP A 255 10.43 -4.88 0.70
CA ASP A 255 11.59 -5.65 1.18
C ASP A 255 12.88 -5.24 0.44
N ASN A 256 12.79 -5.03 -0.88
CA ASN A 256 13.85 -4.44 -1.72
C ASN A 256 13.80 -2.91 -1.69
N ILE A 257 14.20 -2.32 -0.58
CA ILE A 257 14.12 -0.87 -0.33
C ILE A 257 14.92 -0.01 -1.33
N ASP A 258 15.98 -0.57 -1.92
CA ASP A 258 16.86 0.04 -2.92
C ASP A 258 16.13 0.45 -4.21
N ARG A 259 14.97 -0.15 -4.49
CA ARG A 259 14.09 0.26 -5.60
C ARG A 259 13.67 1.73 -5.48
N VAL A 260 13.64 2.29 -4.27
CA VAL A 260 13.36 3.71 -4.01
C VAL A 260 14.69 4.46 -4.04
N ARG A 261 14.97 5.16 -5.14
CA ARG A 261 16.33 5.68 -5.41
C ARG A 261 16.68 6.98 -4.67
N SER A 262 15.70 7.69 -4.12
CA SER A 262 15.95 9.00 -3.52
C SER A 262 14.87 9.43 -2.51
N GLU A 263 15.24 10.40 -1.67
CA GLU A 263 14.31 11.04 -0.73
C GLU A 263 13.11 11.70 -1.44
N PRO A 264 13.28 12.46 -2.56
CA PRO A 264 12.13 12.97 -3.31
C PRO A 264 11.22 11.87 -3.86
N ALA A 265 11.79 10.75 -4.35
CA ALA A 265 11.00 9.61 -4.82
C ALA A 265 10.18 9.01 -3.67
N ARG A 266 10.77 8.88 -2.48
CA ARG A 266 10.09 8.44 -1.26
C ARG A 266 8.94 9.37 -0.89
N ALA A 267 9.16 10.68 -0.87
CA ALA A 267 8.12 11.66 -0.58
C ALA A 267 6.96 11.58 -1.58
N ARG A 268 7.26 11.32 -2.87
CA ARG A 268 6.25 11.15 -3.92
C ARG A 268 5.43 9.88 -3.69
N LEU A 269 6.08 8.76 -3.35
CA LEU A 269 5.41 7.51 -2.98
C LEU A 269 4.50 7.66 -1.76
N CYS A 270 4.91 8.40 -0.73
CA CYS A 270 4.08 8.67 0.45
C CYS A 270 2.99 9.75 0.22
N GLY A 271 2.91 10.34 -0.99
CA GLY A 271 1.93 11.38 -1.30
C GLY A 271 2.17 12.72 -0.58
N VAL A 272 3.41 12.96 -0.12
CA VAL A 272 3.81 14.16 0.63
C VAL A 272 4.82 15.02 -0.12
N ALA A 273 5.20 14.63 -1.33
CA ALA A 273 5.98 15.50 -2.21
C ALA A 273 5.21 16.80 -2.50
N PRO A 274 5.86 17.97 -2.40
CA PRO A 274 5.28 19.24 -2.81
C PRO A 274 5.02 19.19 -4.33
N ILE A 275 3.77 19.46 -4.75
CA ILE A 275 3.43 19.62 -6.16
C ILE A 275 3.14 21.09 -6.40
N PRO A 276 3.92 21.80 -7.24
CA PRO A 276 3.63 23.17 -7.63
C PRO A 276 2.19 23.30 -8.15
N ALA A 277 1.49 24.29 -7.64
CA ALA A 277 0.14 24.67 -8.04
C ALA A 277 0.04 26.19 -7.93
N SER A 278 0.97 26.86 -8.60
CA SER A 278 1.10 28.31 -8.64
C SER A 278 0.61 28.86 -9.97
N SER A 279 -0.06 30.01 -9.91
CA SER A 279 -0.11 31.00 -11.00
C SER A 279 0.93 32.10 -10.70
N ASP A 280 1.15 33.01 -11.65
CA ASP A 280 2.20 34.05 -11.62
C ASP A 280 2.23 34.92 -10.35
N MET A 281 1.18 34.94 -9.54
CA MET A 281 1.05 35.76 -8.33
C MET A 281 1.05 34.98 -7.00
N ALA A 282 1.07 33.63 -7.01
CA ALA A 282 0.96 32.85 -5.78
C ALA A 282 1.73 31.52 -5.79
N HIS A 283 2.75 31.39 -4.95
CA HIS A 283 3.51 30.15 -4.76
C HIS A 283 2.79 29.15 -3.84
N ARG A 284 1.78 28.44 -4.38
CA ARG A 284 1.05 27.40 -3.65
C ARG A 284 1.43 25.99 -4.09
N HIS A 285 1.25 25.05 -3.16
CA HIS A 285 1.50 23.63 -3.40
C HIS A 285 0.22 22.82 -3.13
N ARG A 286 -0.12 21.94 -4.06
CA ARG A 286 -1.28 21.05 -3.92
C ARG A 286 -0.91 19.69 -3.31
N LEU A 287 -1.93 18.95 -2.89
CA LEU A 287 -1.78 17.57 -2.41
C LEU A 287 -1.41 16.63 -3.57
N ASN A 288 -0.44 15.75 -3.35
CA ASN A 288 -0.19 14.62 -4.24
C ASN A 288 -1.23 13.51 -3.98
N ARG A 289 -2.24 13.41 -4.86
CA ARG A 289 -3.28 12.37 -4.79
C ARG A 289 -2.85 11.00 -5.33
N GLY A 290 -1.69 10.93 -6.00
CA GLY A 290 -1.16 9.70 -6.58
C GLY A 290 -0.29 8.86 -5.64
N GLY A 291 -0.02 9.33 -4.42
CA GLY A 291 0.76 8.59 -3.43
C GLY A 291 -0.06 7.62 -2.58
N HIS A 292 0.64 6.81 -1.78
CA HIS A 292 0.08 5.83 -0.87
C HIS A 292 -0.72 6.52 0.26
N ARG A 293 -2.04 6.26 0.30
CA ARG A 293 -2.96 6.97 1.20
C ARG A 293 -2.74 6.63 2.66
N GLN A 294 -2.48 5.36 2.97
CA GLN A 294 -2.24 4.90 4.34
C GLN A 294 -0.94 5.51 4.89
N ALA A 295 0.11 5.57 4.08
CA ALA A 295 1.38 6.21 4.45
C ALA A 295 1.21 7.71 4.68
N ASN A 296 0.45 8.37 3.81
CA ASN A 296 0.09 9.78 3.98
C ASN A 296 -0.65 10.03 5.30
N ALA A 297 -1.57 9.13 5.68
CA ALA A 297 -2.33 9.19 6.92
C ALA A 297 -1.46 8.85 8.16
N ALA A 298 -0.54 7.89 8.06
CA ALA A 298 0.41 7.55 9.12
C ALA A 298 1.33 8.74 9.45
N LEU A 299 1.90 9.38 8.42
CA LEU A 299 2.68 10.62 8.58
C LEU A 299 1.85 11.73 9.22
N TYR A 300 0.58 11.88 8.83
CA TYR A 300 -0.30 12.86 9.44
C TYR A 300 -0.49 12.60 10.94
N ARG A 301 -0.78 11.37 11.36
CA ARG A 301 -0.97 11.01 12.78
C ARG A 301 0.28 11.31 13.60
N ALA A 302 1.45 10.92 13.11
CA ALA A 302 2.73 11.22 13.76
C ALA A 302 2.99 12.73 13.90
N VAL A 303 2.69 13.50 12.84
CA VAL A 303 2.79 14.96 12.88
C VAL A 303 1.85 15.58 13.91
N ILE A 304 0.60 15.13 14.00
CA ILE A 304 -0.36 15.68 14.99
C ILE A 304 0.13 15.43 16.43
N VAL A 305 0.71 14.26 16.71
CA VAL A 305 1.33 13.98 18.02
C VAL A 305 2.51 14.91 18.27
N ARG A 306 3.41 15.07 17.28
CA ARG A 306 4.57 15.97 17.38
C ARG A 306 4.18 17.43 17.59
N MET A 307 3.11 17.90 16.94
CA MET A 307 2.61 19.27 17.12
C MET A 307 2.11 19.56 18.54
N ARG A 308 1.81 18.52 19.34
CA ARG A 308 1.40 18.68 20.74
C ARG A 308 2.53 18.46 21.74
N LEU A 309 3.45 17.53 21.45
CA LEU A 309 4.35 16.99 22.46
C LEU A 309 5.84 17.05 22.09
N HIS A 310 6.19 17.47 20.86
CA HIS A 310 7.59 17.52 20.40
C HIS A 310 8.06 18.96 20.28
N GLN A 311 8.91 19.42 21.21
CA GLN A 311 9.31 20.82 21.32
C GLN A 311 9.86 21.42 20.01
N PRO A 312 10.77 20.76 19.26
CA PRO A 312 11.22 21.28 17.96
C PRO A 312 10.09 21.47 16.94
N THR A 313 9.08 20.59 16.94
CA THR A 313 7.92 20.73 16.07
C THR A 313 7.00 21.86 16.53
N ILE A 314 6.80 22.04 17.84
CA ILE A 314 6.01 23.15 18.39
C ILE A 314 6.64 24.50 17.98
N THR A 315 7.96 24.65 18.16
CA THR A 315 8.70 25.84 17.71
C THR A 315 8.58 26.06 16.20
N TYR A 316 8.66 24.99 15.41
CA TYR A 316 8.46 25.08 13.95
C TYR A 316 7.05 25.57 13.61
N VAL A 317 6.01 25.05 14.27
CA VAL A 317 4.62 25.48 14.04
C VAL A 317 4.45 26.96 14.38
N ALA A 318 4.95 27.41 15.53
CA ALA A 318 4.88 28.81 15.94
C ALA A 318 5.53 29.72 14.88
N ARG A 319 6.77 29.42 14.47
CA ARG A 319 7.49 30.18 13.44
C ARG A 319 6.77 30.19 12.08
N ARG A 320 6.27 29.05 11.59
CA ARG A 320 5.56 29.05 10.30
C ARG A 320 4.21 29.79 10.38
N THR A 321 3.61 29.86 11.56
CA THR A 321 2.38 30.63 11.79
C THR A 321 2.66 32.12 11.71
N THR A 322 3.76 32.61 12.30
CA THR A 322 4.16 34.02 12.19
C THR A 322 4.54 34.42 10.77
N GLU A 323 5.03 33.48 9.97
CA GLU A 323 5.27 33.65 8.52
C GLU A 323 3.99 33.60 7.65
N GLY A 324 2.79 33.59 8.26
CA GLY A 324 1.51 33.64 7.55
C GLY A 324 1.03 32.32 6.94
N LYS A 325 1.66 31.18 7.24
CA LYS A 325 1.18 29.88 6.74
C LYS A 325 -0.06 29.40 7.49
N THR A 326 -1.00 28.86 6.74
CA THR A 326 -2.17 28.18 7.30
C THR A 326 -1.78 26.84 7.93
N LYS A 327 -2.55 26.40 8.94
CA LYS A 327 -2.33 25.09 9.60
C LYS A 327 -2.20 23.91 8.61
N PRO A 328 -3.02 23.78 7.54
CA PRO A 328 -2.85 22.73 6.54
C PRO A 328 -1.51 22.81 5.78
N GLU A 329 -1.00 24.01 5.50
CA GLU A 329 0.30 24.19 4.85
C GLU A 329 1.45 23.79 5.77
N ILE A 330 1.37 24.17 7.05
CA ILE A 330 2.34 23.77 8.08
C ILE A 330 2.37 22.23 8.21
N ILE A 331 1.20 21.58 8.30
CA ILE A 331 1.10 20.12 8.37
C ILE A 331 1.72 19.47 7.12
N ARG A 332 1.52 20.04 5.93
CA ARG A 332 2.12 19.53 4.69
C ARG A 332 3.65 19.61 4.75
N CYS A 333 4.20 20.73 5.21
CA CYS A 333 5.65 20.88 5.43
C CYS A 333 6.17 19.85 6.44
N LEU A 334 5.50 19.70 7.59
CA LEU A 334 5.90 18.74 8.63
C LEU A 334 5.85 17.29 8.14
N LYS A 335 4.84 16.91 7.36
CA LYS A 335 4.77 15.56 6.77
C LYS A 335 5.90 15.29 5.79
N HIS A 336 6.31 16.30 5.03
CA HIS A 336 7.45 16.20 4.12
C HIS A 336 8.76 16.04 4.91
N LEU A 337 8.97 16.88 5.94
CA LEU A 337 10.13 16.79 6.84
C LEU A 337 10.20 15.43 7.54
N LEU A 338 9.07 14.92 8.02
CA LEU A 338 9.00 13.62 8.67
C LEU A 338 9.31 12.47 7.69
N ALA A 339 8.83 12.54 6.45
CA ALA A 339 9.15 11.55 5.43
C ALA A 339 10.66 11.52 5.11
N ARG A 340 11.32 12.68 5.13
CA ARG A 340 12.79 12.80 5.00
C ARG A 340 13.52 12.21 6.20
N GLU A 341 13.08 12.51 7.42
CA GLU A 341 13.64 11.95 8.64
C GLU A 341 13.57 10.41 8.62
N ILE A 342 12.40 9.85 8.32
CA ILE A 342 12.21 8.40 8.19
C ILE A 342 13.12 7.83 7.10
N TRP A 343 13.29 8.52 5.97
CA TRP A 343 14.21 8.08 4.93
C TRP A 343 15.65 7.96 5.45
N ALA A 344 16.10 8.90 6.29
CA ALA A 344 17.40 8.83 6.95
C ALA A 344 17.48 7.66 7.94
N LEU A 345 16.44 7.44 8.75
CA LEU A 345 16.38 6.34 9.73
C LEU A 345 16.37 4.95 9.06
N LEU A 346 15.86 4.84 7.83
CA LEU A 346 15.89 3.61 7.04
C LEU A 346 17.23 3.37 6.29
N ARG A 347 18.28 4.16 6.57
CA ARG A 347 19.61 3.98 5.95
C ARG A 347 20.21 2.57 6.14
N PRO A 348 20.14 1.92 7.32
CA PRO A 348 20.76 0.60 7.52
C PRO A 348 20.28 -0.47 6.52
N LEU A 349 18.98 -0.45 6.20
CA LEU A 349 18.39 -1.37 5.21
C LEU A 349 18.87 -1.09 3.78
N ARG A 350 19.21 0.17 3.48
CA ARG A 350 19.67 0.59 2.15
C ARG A 350 21.16 0.30 1.94
N SER A 351 21.98 0.50 2.97
CA SER A 351 23.42 0.23 2.92
C SER A 351 23.73 -1.26 2.82
N THR A 352 22.96 -2.11 3.52
CA THR A 352 23.14 -3.57 3.47
C THR A 352 22.87 -4.13 2.06
N ALA A 353 21.86 -3.60 1.37
CA ALA A 353 21.54 -3.99 -0.01
C ALA A 353 22.66 -3.59 -1.01
N THR A 354 23.30 -2.43 -0.80
CA THR A 354 24.42 -1.97 -1.66
C THR A 354 25.63 -2.90 -1.57
N ASN A 355 25.94 -3.41 -0.37
CA ASN A 355 27.10 -4.29 -0.18
C ASN A 355 26.88 -5.68 -0.80
N VAL A 356 25.66 -6.23 -0.76
CA VAL A 356 25.33 -7.52 -1.39
C VAL A 356 25.37 -7.41 -2.91
N ALA A 357 24.95 -6.28 -3.49
CA ALA A 357 24.98 -6.05 -4.95
C ALA A 357 26.38 -5.75 -5.51
N GLN A 358 27.37 -5.43 -4.65
CA GLN A 358 28.77 -5.23 -5.05
C GLN A 358 29.61 -6.51 -4.92
N ALA A 359 29.12 -7.50 -4.16
CA ALA A 359 29.79 -8.78 -3.94
C ALA A 359 29.30 -9.90 -4.89
N ALA A 360 28.27 -9.63 -5.70
CA ALA A 360 27.71 -10.51 -6.74
C ALA A 360 27.93 -9.89 -8.12
#